data_AF-A0A6C0CQY8-F1
#
_entry.id   AF-A0A6C0CQY8-F1
#
_cell.length_a   1.000
_cell.length_b   1.000
_cell.length_c   1.000
_cell.angle_alpha   90.00
_cell.angle_beta   90.00
_cell.angle_gamma   90.00
#
_symmetry.space_group_name_H-M   'P 1'
#
loop_
_entity.id
_entity.type
_entity.pdbx_description
1 polymer ?
#
loop_
_entity_poly.entity_id
_entity_poly.type
_entity_poly.pdbx_seq_one_letter_code
_entity_poly.pdbx_strand_id
1 'polypeptide(L)'
;MTTPALEKWKSVPVYGREFNQELKTMADTIDKLKLWNWLRSETPPENEGYSWWGHPNIMLISNKLPNNPHSGSTFSFALRQMQAIAIQGFDSWNGVPE
;
A
#
# COMPACT_ATOMS: atom_id res chain seq x y z
N MET A 1 4.34 -10.58 9.29
CA MET A 1 5.18 -9.89 10.29
C MET A 1 4.19 -9.12 11.15
N THR A 2 4.56 -8.09 11.89
CA THR A 2 3.56 -7.11 12.34
C THR A 2 4.00 -5.79 11.76
N THR A 3 3.12 -5.16 10.99
CA THR A 3 3.35 -3.81 10.45
C THR A 3 3.52 -2.80 11.60
N PRO A 4 4.30 -1.73 11.41
CA PRO A 4 4.49 -0.71 12.45
C PRO A 4 3.17 -0.07 12.90
N ALA A 5 3.13 0.34 14.18
CA ALA A 5 2.01 1.08 14.75
C ALA A 5 1.83 2.45 14.08
N LEU A 6 0.61 3.00 14.09
CA LEU A 6 0.21 4.17 13.27
C LEU A 6 1.11 5.39 13.49
N GLU A 7 1.48 5.65 14.73
CA GLU A 7 2.35 6.74 15.17
C GLU A 7 3.76 6.70 14.57
N LYS A 8 4.16 5.56 13.99
CA LYS A 8 5.43 5.41 13.28
C LYS A 8 5.34 5.76 11.81
N TRP A 9 4.14 5.87 11.23
CA TRP A 9 3.96 6.21 9.83
C TRP A 9 4.09 7.72 9.64
N LYS A 10 4.92 8.14 8.67
CA LYS A 10 5.05 9.54 8.27
C LYS A 10 3.71 10.11 7.83
N SER A 11 3.54 11.42 8.02
CA SER A 11 2.41 12.16 7.45
C SER A 11 2.47 12.11 5.92
N VAL A 12 1.31 11.83 5.31
CA VAL A 12 1.15 11.79 3.86
C VAL A 12 -0.18 12.48 3.55
N PRO A 13 -0.17 13.80 3.23
CA PRO A 13 -1.40 14.52 2.92
C PRO A 13 -1.87 14.17 1.51
N VAL A 14 -3.13 13.75 1.38
CA VAL A 14 -3.79 13.47 0.09
C VAL A 14 -5.16 14.13 0.12
N TYR A 15 -5.47 14.99 -0.86
CA TYR A 15 -6.73 15.76 -0.91
C TYR A 15 -7.06 16.53 0.38
N GLY A 16 -6.05 17.08 1.05
CA GLY A 16 -6.23 17.87 2.26
C GLY A 16 -6.54 17.06 3.52
N ARG A 17 -6.40 15.73 3.50
CA ARG A 17 -6.51 14.84 4.66
C ARG A 17 -5.24 14.02 4.87
N GLU A 18 -4.99 13.65 6.12
CA GLU A 18 -3.94 12.69 6.45
C GLU A 18 -4.33 11.30 5.92
N PHE A 19 -3.39 10.68 5.21
CA PHE A 19 -3.57 9.39 4.54
C PHE A 19 -2.77 8.24 5.19
N ASN A 20 -2.06 8.52 6.28
CA ASN A 20 -1.24 7.54 7.00
C ASN A 20 -2.07 6.37 7.58
N GLN A 21 -3.31 6.63 8.02
CA GLN A 21 -4.22 5.59 8.50
C GLN A 21 -4.62 4.62 7.37
N GLU A 22 -4.85 5.12 6.18
CA GLU A 22 -5.18 4.33 4.99
C GLU A 22 -3.98 3.50 4.54
N LEU A 23 -2.79 4.09 4.52
CA LEU A 23 -1.55 3.37 4.21
C LEU A 23 -1.28 2.26 5.22
N LYS A 24 -1.50 2.53 6.52
CA LYS A 24 -1.40 1.50 7.56
C LYS A 24 -2.41 0.39 7.32
N THR A 25 -3.67 0.73 7.08
CA THR A 25 -4.74 -0.26 6.83
C THR A 25 -4.41 -1.14 5.62
N MET A 26 -3.88 -0.54 4.56
CA MET A 26 -3.40 -1.25 3.38
C MET A 26 -2.26 -2.21 3.72
N ALA A 27 -1.25 -1.73 4.46
CA ALA A 27 -0.10 -2.54 4.89
C ALA A 27 -0.53 -3.73 5.76
N ASP A 28 -1.40 -3.50 6.74
CA ASP A 28 -1.93 -4.55 7.62
C ASP A 28 -2.67 -5.62 6.80
N THR A 29 -3.39 -5.20 5.76
CA THR A 29 -4.13 -6.09 4.86
C THR A 29 -3.16 -6.93 4.01
N ILE A 30 -2.14 -6.30 3.44
CA ILE A 30 -1.09 -6.99 2.65
C ILE A 30 -0.31 -7.98 3.52
N ASP A 31 0.01 -7.62 4.76
CA ASP A 31 0.72 -8.51 5.67
C ASP A 31 -0.11 -9.74 6.03
N LYS A 32 -1.40 -9.57 6.34
CA LYS A 32 -2.35 -10.68 6.56
C LYS A 32 -2.47 -11.60 5.35
N LEU A 33 -2.42 -11.02 4.14
CA LEU A 33 -2.49 -11.76 2.88
C LEU A 33 -1.14 -12.35 2.45
N LYS A 34 -0.04 -12.04 3.16
CA LYS A 34 1.34 -12.47 2.84
C LYS A 34 1.79 -12.06 1.44
N LEU A 35 1.37 -10.87 0.98
CA LEU A 35 1.60 -10.40 -0.39
C LEU A 35 2.84 -9.50 -0.58
N TRP A 36 3.64 -9.26 0.46
CA TRP A 36 4.84 -8.43 0.38
C TRP A 36 5.84 -8.89 -0.69
N ASN A 37 6.09 -10.20 -0.79
CA ASN A 37 7.01 -10.74 -1.81
C ASN A 37 6.47 -10.52 -3.23
N TRP A 38 5.16 -10.64 -3.43
CA TRP A 38 4.55 -10.36 -4.72
C TRP A 38 4.72 -8.89 -5.10
N LEU A 39 4.41 -7.96 -4.19
CA LEU A 39 4.60 -6.52 -4.41
C LEU A 39 6.04 -6.13 -4.74
N ARG A 40 7.02 -6.82 -4.14
CA ARG A 40 8.45 -6.58 -4.42
C ARG A 40 8.84 -6.91 -5.86
N SER A 41 8.23 -7.93 -6.46
CA SER A 41 8.63 -8.47 -7.76
C SER A 41 7.71 -8.12 -8.91
N GLU A 42 6.48 -7.70 -8.61
CA GLU A 42 5.49 -7.42 -9.64
C GLU A 42 5.81 -6.12 -10.39
N THR A 43 5.31 -6.01 -11.61
CA THR A 43 5.41 -4.79 -12.43
C THR A 43 4.02 -4.53 -13.02
N PRO A 44 3.30 -3.49 -12.57
CA PRO A 44 1.98 -3.20 -13.12
C PRO A 44 2.11 -2.83 -14.60
N PRO A 45 1.17 -3.23 -15.48
CA PRO A 45 1.24 -2.91 -16.91
C PRO A 45 1.33 -1.40 -17.13
N GLU A 46 2.21 -0.95 -18.03
CA GLU A 46 2.53 0.47 -18.22
C GLU A 46 1.32 1.33 -18.56
N ASN A 47 0.37 0.78 -19.32
CA ASN A 47 -0.84 1.45 -19.80
C ASN A 47 -2.04 1.35 -18.84
N GLU A 48 -1.94 0.56 -17.76
CA GLU A 48 -3.03 0.33 -16.81
C GLU A 48 -2.69 0.82 -15.40
N GLY A 49 -1.47 0.52 -14.94
CA GLY A 49 -1.09 0.63 -13.54
C GLY A 49 -2.02 -0.19 -12.63
N TYR A 50 -1.93 0.01 -11.31
CA TYR A 50 -2.81 -0.70 -10.37
C TYR A 50 -4.30 -0.32 -10.49
N SER A 51 -4.64 0.80 -11.13
CA SER A 51 -6.01 1.28 -11.20
C SER A 51 -6.89 0.42 -12.07
N TRP A 52 -6.30 -0.19 -13.10
CA TRP A 52 -7.01 -0.92 -14.15
C TRP A 52 -6.52 -2.35 -14.30
N TRP A 53 -5.42 -2.71 -13.64
CA TRP A 53 -4.87 -4.05 -13.72
C TRP A 53 -5.74 -5.08 -13.00
N GLY A 54 -6.32 -5.99 -13.79
CA GLY A 54 -7.20 -7.07 -13.32
C GLY A 54 -6.50 -8.23 -12.61
N HIS A 55 -5.42 -7.98 -11.87
CA HIS A 55 -4.65 -9.05 -11.22
C HIS A 55 -5.42 -9.63 -10.00
N PRO A 56 -5.47 -10.96 -9.80
CA PRO A 56 -6.21 -11.58 -8.70
C PRO A 56 -5.81 -11.05 -7.30
N ASN A 57 -4.53 -10.78 -7.08
CA ASN A 57 -4.05 -10.22 -5.80
C ASN A 57 -4.59 -8.80 -5.54
N ILE A 58 -4.79 -7.99 -6.58
CA ILE A 58 -5.35 -6.64 -6.45
C ILE A 58 -6.80 -6.72 -6.00
N MET A 59 -7.58 -7.61 -6.65
CA MET A 59 -8.96 -7.89 -6.24
C MET A 59 -9.03 -8.43 -4.82
N LEU A 60 -8.12 -9.34 -4.46
CA LEU A 60 -8.05 -9.91 -3.11
C LEU A 60 -7.77 -8.85 -2.05
N ILE A 61 -6.83 -7.93 -2.30
CA ILE A 61 -6.53 -6.81 -1.39
C ILE A 61 -7.76 -5.92 -1.25
N SER A 62 -8.36 -5.49 -2.37
CA SER A 62 -9.55 -4.63 -2.38
C SER A 62 -10.71 -5.23 -1.55
N ASN A 63 -10.95 -6.54 -1.71
CA ASN A 63 -12.02 -7.26 -1.00
C ASN A 63 -11.73 -7.49 0.50
N LYS A 64 -10.48 -7.33 0.94
CA LYS A 64 -10.07 -7.56 2.34
C LYS A 64 -9.79 -6.29 3.11
N LEU A 65 -9.84 -5.13 2.46
CA LEU A 65 -9.82 -3.84 3.13
C LEU A 65 -11.11 -3.65 3.95
N PRO A 66 -11.02 -3.23 5.22
CA PRO A 66 -12.20 -2.90 6.01
C PRO A 66 -12.87 -1.63 5.44
N ASN A 67 -14.12 -1.74 5.00
CA ASN A 67 -14.91 -0.64 4.42
C ASN A 67 -14.14 0.17 3.36
N ASN A 68 -13.51 -0.53 2.40
CA ASN A 68 -12.61 0.01 1.36
C ASN A 68 -12.95 1.48 0.96
N PRO A 69 -12.28 2.49 1.56
CA PRO A 69 -12.65 3.89 1.40
C PRO A 69 -11.99 4.53 0.16
N HIS A 70 -11.35 3.74 -0.68
CA HIS A 70 -10.51 4.23 -1.75
C HIS A 70 -11.30 4.45 -3.05
N SER A 71 -10.98 5.53 -3.76
CA SER A 71 -11.23 5.59 -5.19
C SER A 71 -10.15 4.78 -5.92
N GLY A 72 -10.33 4.49 -7.21
CA GLY A 72 -9.29 3.83 -8.01
C GLY A 72 -7.93 4.55 -7.89
N SER A 73 -7.91 5.88 -7.90
CA SER A 73 -6.69 6.68 -7.76
C SER A 73 -6.02 6.52 -6.40
N THR A 74 -6.77 6.62 -5.29
CA THR A 74 -6.17 6.51 -3.94
C THR A 74 -5.82 5.08 -3.58
N PHE A 75 -6.51 4.09 -4.15
CA PHE A 75 -6.16 2.68 -4.02
C PHE A 75 -4.82 2.39 -4.71
N SER A 76 -4.67 2.84 -5.95
CA SER A 76 -3.42 2.68 -6.72
C SER A 76 -2.25 3.42 -6.10
N PHE A 77 -2.49 4.62 -5.57
CA PHE A 77 -1.48 5.35 -4.81
C PHE A 77 -1.03 4.54 -3.59
N ALA A 78 -1.98 4.03 -2.79
CA ALA A 78 -1.65 3.20 -1.64
C ALA A 78 -0.84 1.96 -2.04
N LEU A 79 -1.22 1.24 -3.10
CA LEU A 79 -0.46 0.09 -3.59
C LEU A 79 0.97 0.45 -4.04
N ARG A 80 1.18 1.60 -4.70
CA ARG A 80 2.53 2.08 -5.03
C ARG A 80 3.37 2.36 -3.79
N GLN A 81 2.79 2.91 -2.73
CA GLN A 81 3.50 3.08 -1.46
C GLN A 81 3.89 1.72 -0.85
N MET A 82 3.01 0.72 -0.94
CA MET A 82 3.29 -0.62 -0.42
C MET A 82 4.36 -1.34 -1.23
N GLN A 83 4.37 -1.18 -2.55
CA GLN A 83 5.46 -1.65 -3.40
C GLN A 83 6.79 -0.99 -3.04
N ALA A 84 6.81 0.34 -2.83
CA ALA A 84 8.02 1.03 -2.39
C ALA A 84 8.53 0.45 -1.06
N ILE A 85 7.66 0.28 -0.06
CA ILE A 85 8.00 -0.36 1.22
C ILE A 85 8.52 -1.79 1.00
N ALA A 86 7.90 -2.57 0.11
CA ALA A 86 8.31 -3.94 -0.17
C ALA A 86 9.73 -4.00 -0.78
N ILE A 87 10.10 -3.02 -1.60
CA ILE A 87 11.40 -2.94 -2.29
C ILE A 87 12.49 -2.41 -1.37
N GLN A 88 12.28 -1.25 -0.73
CA GLN A 88 13.34 -0.53 0.00
C GLN A 88 13.26 -0.65 1.53
N GLY A 89 12.19 -1.24 2.06
CA GLY A 89 11.94 -1.34 3.50
C GLY A 89 11.16 -0.14 4.07
N PHE A 90 10.51 -0.37 5.21
CA PHE A 90 9.67 0.64 5.86
C PHE A 90 10.47 1.86 6.31
N ASP A 91 11.60 1.67 7.00
CA ASP A 91 12.37 2.79 7.58
C ASP A 91 12.89 3.74 6.50
N SER A 92 13.45 3.20 5.41
CA SER A 92 13.85 3.96 4.23
C SER A 92 12.67 4.70 3.59
N TRP A 93 11.53 4.02 3.40
CA TRP A 93 10.30 4.69 2.91
C TRP A 93 9.79 5.79 3.86
N ASN A 94 9.94 5.58 5.15
CA ASN A 94 9.45 6.48 6.19
C ASN A 94 10.38 7.68 6.43
N GLY A 95 11.57 7.68 5.84
CA GLY A 95 12.58 8.72 6.00
C GLY A 95 13.28 8.69 7.35
N VAL A 96 13.32 7.51 8.00
CA VAL A 96 14.14 7.29 9.19
C VAL A 96 15.58 7.04 8.72
N PRO A 97 16.57 7.85 9.13
CA PRO A 97 17.97 7.57 8.83
C PRO A 97 18.41 6.23 9.42
N GLU A 98 19.24 5.47 8.70
CA GLU A 98 19.88 4.25 9.20
C GLU A 98 20.77 4.50 10.43
#